data_AF-A0A656GLJ1-F1
#
_entry.id   AF-A0A656GLJ1-F1
#
_cell.length_a   1.000
_cell.length_b   1.000
_cell.length_c   1.000
_cell.angle_alpha   90.00
_cell.angle_beta   90.00
_cell.angle_gamma   90.00
#
_symmetry.space_group_name_H-M   'P 1'
#
loop_
_entity.id
_entity.type
_entity.pdbx_description
1 polymer ?
#
loop_
_entity_poly.entity_id
_entity_poly.type
_entity_poly.pdbx_seq_one_letter_code
_entity_poly.pdbx_strand_id
1 'polypeptide(L)' 'ALTEFTEDEDGNVFETRILTDRFVPRIRAWDLTPGSSHLGCALTISS' A
#
# COMPACT_ATOMS: atom_id res chain seq x y z
N ALA A 1 4.22 9.57 4.60
CA ALA A 1 3.60 10.84 4.99
C ALA A 1 4.04 11.90 4.00
N LEU A 2 3.11 12.70 3.52
CA LEU A 2 3.40 13.86 2.68
C LEU A 2 3.39 15.10 3.58
N THR A 3 4.36 15.98 3.39
CA THR A 3 4.44 17.25 4.11
C THR A 3 4.27 18.39 3.13
N GLU A 4 3.37 19.31 3.45
CA GLU A 4 3.12 20.53 2.71
C GLU A 4 3.46 21.73 3.58
N PHE A 5 4.03 22.77 2.95
CA PHE A 5 4.36 24.03 3.61
C PHE A 5 3.63 25.17 2.90
N THR A 6 3.03 26.08 3.67
CA THR A 6 2.38 27.29 3.16
C THR A 6 2.89 28.50 3.91
N GLU A 7 3.12 29.60 3.20
CA GLU A 7 3.53 30.89 3.75
C GLU A 7 2.42 31.92 3.53
N ASP A 8 2.12 32.74 4.55
CA ASP A 8 1.14 33.83 4.46
C ASP A 8 1.80 35.19 4.12
N GLU A 9 0.99 36.23 3.90
CA GLU A 9 1.48 37.58 3.56
C GLU A 9 2.28 38.25 4.69
N ASP A 10 2.15 37.75 5.92
CA ASP A 10 2.90 38.21 7.10
C ASP A 10 4.23 37.45 7.27
N GLY A 11 4.52 36.47 6.40
CA GLY A 11 5.72 35.66 6.42
C GLY A 11 5.70 34.52 7.44
N ASN A 12 4.52 34.14 7.96
CA ASN A 12 4.39 32.95 8.81
C ASN A 12 4.37 31.68 7.96
N VAL A 13 5.11 30.66 8.41
CA VAL A 13 5.17 29.36 7.74
C VAL A 13 4.35 28.32 8.51
N PHE A 14 3.47 27.63 7.81
CA PHE A 14 2.64 26.55 8.35
C PHE A 14 3.04 25.21 7.73
N GLU A 15 3.16 24.17 8.57
CA GLU A 15 3.40 22.79 8.16
C GLU A 15 2.11 21.98 8.25
N THR A 16 1.73 21.31 7.17
CA THR A 16 0.65 20.33 7.15
C THR A 16 1.22 18.93 6.94
N ARG A 17 0.87 17.99 7.85
CA ARG A 17 1.25 16.57 7.73
C ARG A 17 0.06 15.73 7.27
N ILE A 18 0.16 15.18 6.07
CA ILE A 18 -0.84 14.28 5.51
C ILE A 18 -0.43 12.84 5.83
N LEU A 19 -1.21 12.21 6.71
CA LEU A 19 -1.10 10.80 7.05
C LEU A 19 -1.92 9.98 6.05
N THR A 20 -1.22 9.33 5.13
CA THR A 20 -1.82 8.35 4.22
C THR A 20 -1.51 6.96 4.71
N ASP A 21 -2.54 6.12 4.79
CA ASP A 21 -2.33 4.69 4.98
C ASP A 21 -1.73 4.07 3.72
N ARG A 22 -0.84 3.11 3.89
CA ARG A 22 -0.25 2.37 2.77
C ARG A 22 -0.98 1.04 2.64
N PHE A 23 -1.84 0.94 1.65
CA PHE A 23 -2.41 -0.34 1.26
C PHE A 23 -1.32 -1.26 0.68
N VAL A 24 -1.03 -2.37 1.35
CA VAL A 24 -0.10 -3.41 0.89
C VAL A 24 -0.88 -4.72 0.70
N PRO A 25 -1.32 -5.06 -0.53
CA PRO A 25 -2.11 -6.26 -0.74
C PRO A 25 -1.26 -7.52 -0.54
N ARG A 26 -1.75 -8.43 0.29
CA ARG A 26 -1.26 -9.80 0.40
C ARG A 26 -2.42 -10.75 0.18
N ILE A 27 -2.45 -11.38 -0.98
CA ILE A 27 -3.51 -12.30 -1.38
C ILE A 27 -3.00 -13.72 -1.18
N ARG A 28 -3.85 -14.59 -0.62
CA ARG A 28 -3.63 -16.03 -0.57
C ARG A 28 -4.71 -16.75 -1.39
N ALA A 29 -4.27 -17.63 -2.27
CA ALA A 29 -5.15 -18.42 -3.12
C ALA A 29 -4.71 -19.87 -3.11
N TRP A 30 -5.65 -20.80 -3.09
CA TRP A 30 -5.35 -22.21 -3.31
C TRP A 30 -5.27 -22.46 -4.81
N ASP A 31 -4.22 -23.13 -5.27
CA ASP A 31 -4.20 -23.63 -6.63
C ASP A 31 -4.99 -24.94 -6.71
N LEU A 32 -6.07 -24.92 -7.48
CA LEU A 32 -6.95 -26.08 -7.71
C LEU A 32 -6.87 -26.59 -9.15
N THR A 33 -5.86 -26.16 -9.91
CA THR A 33 -5.70 -26.49 -11.32
C THR A 33 -5.22 -27.94 -11.48
N PRO A 34 -5.99 -28.83 -12.13
CA PRO A 34 -5.54 -30.21 -12.37
C PRO A 34 -4.25 -30.25 -13.19
N GLY A 35 -3.27 -31.04 -12.74
CA GLY A 35 -1.97 -31.16 -13.40
C GLY A 35 -0.98 -30.04 -13.06
N SER A 36 -1.38 -29.04 -12.26
CA SER A 36 -0.43 -28.07 -11.71
C SER A 36 0.52 -28.75 -10.74
N SER A 37 1.81 -28.35 -10.77
CA SER A 37 2.80 -28.72 -9.76
C SER A 37 2.47 -28.18 -8.37
N HIS A 38 1.53 -27.23 -8.28
CA HIS A 38 1.08 -26.61 -7.03
C HIS A 38 -0.36 -26.98 -6.66
N LEU A 39 -0.99 -27.97 -7.32
CA LEU A 39 -2.35 -28.42 -6.99
C LEU A 39 -2.47 -28.72 -5.49
N GLY A 40 -3.46 -28.11 -4.84
CA GLY A 40 -3.72 -28.23 -3.42
C GLY A 40 -2.77 -27.40 -2.54
N CYS A 41 -1.94 -26.52 -3.11
CA CYS A 41 -1.06 -25.62 -2.35
C CYS A 41 -1.62 -24.20 -2.27
N ALA A 42 -1.33 -23.50 -1.18
CA ALA A 42 -1.63 -22.09 -1.04
C ALA A 42 -0.51 -21.22 -1.63
N LEU A 43 -0.84 -20.43 -2.65
CA LEU A 43 0.03 -19.44 -3.28
C LEU A 43 -0.13 -18.10 -2.58
N THR A 44 0.98 -17.37 -2.47
CA THR A 44 0.98 -15.97 -2.03
C THR A 44 1.19 -15.08 -3.24
N ILE A 45 0.27 -14.15 -3.45
CA ILE A 45 0.33 -13.15 -4.51
C ILE A 45 0.49 -11.81 -3.80
N SER A 46 1.59 -11.12 -4.09
CA SER A 46 1.92 -9.82 -3.53
C SER A 46 2.41 -8.89 -4.65
N SER A 47 2.21 -7.58 -4.46
CA SER A 47 2.70 -6.53 -5.36
C SER A 47 4.21 -6.36 -5.31
#